data_AF-A0ABD3NNI4-F1
#
_entry.id   AF-A0ABD3NNI4-F1
#
_cell.length_a   1.000
_cell.length_b   1.000
_cell.length_c   1.000
_cell.angle_alpha   90.00
_cell.angle_beta   90.00
_cell.angle_gamma   90.00
#
_symmetry.space_group_name_H-M   'P 1'
#
loop_
_entity.id
_entity.type
_entity.pdbx_description
1 polymer ?
#
loop_
_entity_poly.entity_id
_entity_poly.type
_entity_poly.pdbx_seq_one_letter_code
_entity_poly.pdbx_strand_id
1 'polypeptide(L)'
;MTCGTVLGTYPGVLRSSSAFHDVKCRAHPRAVSYSWAFGDGSDRVIDPTDEYGALREICLGGSPADDVSTFVHSTLFRCLGKSTILCRINEPPIGVGGCSVSAREDGEVGEVVFVLIRDVEPGMELYMDYGLNYDRSGYGPASS
;
A
#
# COMPACT_ATOMS: atom_id res chain seq x y z
N MET A 1 3.99 2.13 -21.81
CA MET A 1 4.48 0.93 -21.10
C MET A 1 3.66 -0.26 -21.57
N THR A 2 4.26 -1.43 -21.73
CA THR A 2 3.57 -2.61 -22.28
C THR A 2 2.98 -3.48 -21.19
N CYS A 3 1.96 -4.26 -21.53
CA CYS A 3 1.41 -5.33 -20.70
C CYS A 3 2.54 -6.25 -20.18
N GLY A 4 2.42 -6.67 -18.92
CA GLY A 4 3.43 -7.49 -18.24
C GLY A 4 4.59 -6.72 -17.62
N THR A 5 4.69 -5.40 -17.82
CA THR A 5 5.72 -4.58 -17.17
C THR A 5 5.53 -4.62 -15.65
N VAL A 6 6.58 -4.98 -14.92
CA VAL A 6 6.64 -4.88 -13.45
C VAL A 6 6.86 -3.41 -13.07
N LEU A 7 5.94 -2.85 -12.30
CA LEU A 7 6.01 -1.47 -11.81
C LEU A 7 6.86 -1.36 -10.53
N GLY A 8 6.88 -2.43 -9.74
CA GLY A 8 7.66 -2.53 -8.51
C GLY A 8 6.90 -3.24 -7.40
N THR A 9 7.51 -3.26 -6.22
CA THR A 9 6.97 -3.87 -5.01
C THR A 9 6.26 -2.80 -4.16
N TYR A 10 5.10 -3.15 -3.60
CA TYR A 10 4.39 -2.31 -2.65
C TYR A 10 5.26 -2.09 -1.40
N PRO A 11 5.64 -0.84 -1.08
CA PRO A 11 6.54 -0.57 0.02
C PRO A 11 5.80 -0.65 1.36
N GLY A 12 6.55 -0.89 2.42
CA GLY A 12 6.03 -0.77 3.78
C GLY A 12 6.69 -1.73 4.75
N VAL A 13 6.21 -1.69 5.99
CA VAL A 13 6.62 -2.60 7.05
C VAL A 13 5.61 -3.72 7.14
N LEU A 14 6.09 -4.97 7.10
CA LEU A 14 5.26 -6.12 7.38
C LEU A 14 4.93 -6.16 8.88
N ARG A 15 3.65 -6.23 9.22
CA ARG A 15 3.14 -6.24 10.60
C ARG A 15 2.13 -7.34 10.77
N SER A 16 1.93 -7.79 12.01
CA SER A 16 0.72 -8.53 12.36
C SER A 16 -0.51 -7.62 12.15
N SER A 17 -1.57 -8.15 11.54
CA SER A 17 -2.80 -7.39 11.29
C SER A 17 -3.44 -6.95 12.61
N SER A 18 -3.58 -7.88 13.57
CA SER A 18 -4.08 -7.57 14.90
C SER A 18 -3.30 -6.46 15.60
N ALA A 19 -1.97 -6.55 15.63
CA ALA A 19 -1.11 -5.52 16.24
C ALA A 19 -1.23 -4.16 15.53
N PHE A 20 -1.32 -4.16 14.19
CA PHE A 20 -1.50 -2.92 13.42
C PHE A 20 -2.83 -2.26 13.73
N HIS A 21 -3.93 -3.02 13.75
CA HIS A 21 -5.26 -2.51 14.02
C HIS A 21 -5.42 -2.03 15.47
N ASP A 22 -4.97 -2.82 16.45
CA ASP A 22 -5.18 -2.53 17.87
C ASP A 22 -4.31 -1.39 18.40
N VAL A 23 -3.13 -1.19 17.82
CA VAL A 23 -2.18 -0.16 18.27
C VAL A 23 -2.21 1.04 17.34
N LYS A 24 -1.79 0.87 16.08
CA LYS A 24 -1.56 2.01 15.17
C LYS A 24 -2.86 2.59 14.64
N CYS A 25 -3.77 1.76 14.13
CA CYS A 25 -5.04 2.26 13.59
C CYS A 25 -5.95 2.85 14.67
N ARG A 26 -5.84 2.39 15.91
CA ARG A 26 -6.58 2.99 17.04
C ARG A 26 -6.17 4.46 17.29
N ALA A 27 -4.87 4.75 17.21
CA ALA A 27 -4.35 6.12 17.35
C ALA A 27 -4.47 6.94 16.04
N HIS A 28 -4.29 6.27 14.90
CA HIS A 28 -4.21 6.87 13.57
C HIS A 28 -5.06 6.09 12.56
N PRO A 29 -6.40 6.24 12.57
CA PRO A 29 -7.30 5.44 11.74
C PRO A 29 -7.01 5.53 10.24
N ARG A 30 -6.43 6.64 9.78
CA ARG A 30 -6.07 6.85 8.36
C ARG A 30 -4.97 5.93 7.85
N ALA A 31 -4.23 5.27 8.74
CA ALA A 31 -3.19 4.31 8.34
C ALA A 31 -3.77 3.14 7.54
N VAL A 32 -5.01 2.73 7.85
CA VAL A 32 -5.68 1.60 7.19
C VAL A 32 -5.93 1.85 5.70
N SER A 33 -6.12 3.11 5.30
CA SER A 33 -6.43 3.47 3.91
C SER A 33 -5.31 3.15 2.92
N TYR A 34 -4.09 2.96 3.42
CA TYR A 34 -2.89 2.64 2.64
C TYR A 34 -2.25 1.31 3.07
N SER A 35 -2.82 0.57 4.00
CA SER A 35 -2.28 -0.74 4.37
C SER A 35 -2.71 -1.82 3.37
N TRP A 36 -1.83 -2.75 3.06
CA TRP A 36 -2.15 -3.92 2.26
C TRP A 36 -2.36 -5.13 3.15
N ALA A 37 -3.58 -5.67 3.20
CA ALA A 37 -3.84 -6.96 3.84
C ALA A 37 -3.73 -8.09 2.81
N PHE A 38 -2.99 -9.15 3.13
CA PHE A 38 -2.86 -10.30 2.24
C PHE A 38 -4.19 -11.07 2.13
N GLY A 39 -4.51 -11.52 0.92
CA GLY A 39 -5.70 -12.31 0.62
C GLY A 39 -5.59 -13.79 0.99
N ASP A 40 -4.42 -14.24 1.46
CA ASP A 40 -4.13 -15.63 1.85
C ASP A 40 -4.72 -16.02 3.22
N GLY A 41 -5.39 -15.10 3.91
CA GLY A 41 -5.95 -15.30 5.25
C GLY A 41 -4.91 -15.23 6.38
N SER A 42 -3.67 -14.86 6.08
CA SER A 42 -2.65 -14.65 7.11
C SER A 42 -2.92 -13.39 7.95
N ASP A 43 -2.50 -13.40 9.22
CA ASP A 43 -2.58 -12.23 10.12
C ASP A 43 -1.47 -11.22 9.78
N ARG A 44 -1.40 -10.75 8.54
CA ARG A 44 -0.32 -9.86 8.09
C ARG A 44 -0.81 -8.72 7.22
N VAL A 45 -0.16 -7.58 7.42
CA VAL A 45 -0.37 -6.37 6.61
C VAL A 45 0.95 -5.70 6.26
N ILE A 46 1.02 -5.06 5.10
CA ILE A 46 2.09 -4.14 4.74
C ILE A 46 1.61 -2.71 5.05
N ASP A 47 2.35 -2.00 5.88
CA ASP A 47 2.03 -0.63 6.27
C ASP A 47 3.08 0.36 5.74
N PRO A 48 2.76 1.19 4.73
CA PRO A 48 3.66 2.19 4.16
C PRO A 48 3.66 3.52 4.91
N THR A 49 2.84 3.68 5.95
CA THR A 49 2.62 4.97 6.60
C THR A 49 3.61 5.24 7.72
N ASP A 50 3.87 6.52 8.00
CA ASP A 50 4.71 6.93 9.14
C ASP A 50 4.05 6.63 10.50
N GLU A 51 4.72 6.94 11.59
CA GLU A 51 4.22 6.71 12.96
C GLU A 51 2.86 7.40 13.23
N TYR A 52 2.51 8.45 12.47
CA TYR A 52 1.25 9.19 12.58
C TYR A 52 0.18 8.74 11.58
N GLY A 53 0.41 7.62 10.87
CA GLY A 53 -0.52 7.08 9.87
C GLY A 53 -0.59 7.90 8.58
N ALA A 54 0.42 8.75 8.31
CA ALA A 54 0.49 9.54 7.09
C ALA A 54 1.34 8.84 6.03
N LEU A 55 0.84 8.80 4.78
CA LEU A 55 1.62 8.35 3.64
C LEU A 55 2.62 9.45 3.22
N ARG A 56 3.90 9.24 3.53
CA ARG A 56 5.00 10.11 3.07
C ARG A 56 5.47 9.71 1.69
N GLU A 57 6.19 10.58 0.99
CA GLU A 57 6.75 10.28 -0.34
C GLU A 57 7.73 9.09 -0.31
N ILE A 58 8.46 8.96 0.79
CA ILE A 58 9.40 7.88 1.04
C ILE A 58 8.96 7.13 2.29
N CYS A 59 8.77 5.82 2.15
CA CYS A 59 8.62 4.91 3.26
C CYS A 59 10.01 4.58 3.82
N LEU A 60 10.28 5.05 5.04
CA LEU A 60 11.54 4.79 5.75
C LEU A 60 11.52 3.45 6.50
N GLY A 61 10.34 2.84 6.66
CA GLY A 61 10.15 1.66 7.51
C GLY A 61 10.08 2.02 9.00
N GLY A 62 10.16 1.01 9.87
CA GLY A 62 10.09 1.16 11.33
C GLY A 62 8.73 0.83 11.94
N SER A 63 8.72 0.34 13.17
CA SER A 63 7.52 -0.01 13.92
C SER A 63 7.46 0.77 15.22
N PRO A 64 6.38 1.52 15.52
CA PRO A 64 6.22 2.15 16.84
C PRO A 64 6.18 1.14 17.99
N ALA A 65 5.96 -0.15 17.69
CA ALA A 65 5.99 -1.23 18.66
C ALA A 65 7.42 -1.73 18.99
N ASP A 66 8.45 -1.27 18.25
CA ASP A 66 9.84 -1.60 18.48
C ASP A 66 10.70 -0.34 18.28
N ASP A 67 11.00 0.36 19.37
CA ASP A 67 11.82 1.58 19.39
C ASP A 67 13.18 1.38 18.71
N VAL A 68 13.75 0.17 18.83
CA VAL A 68 15.02 -0.21 18.20
C VAL A 68 14.90 -0.33 16.68
N SER A 69 13.79 -0.92 16.18
CA SER A 69 13.53 -1.05 14.74
C SER A 69 13.32 0.31 14.08
N THR A 70 12.59 1.21 14.75
CA THR A 70 12.36 2.58 14.28
C THR A 70 13.66 3.40 14.26
N PHE A 71 14.51 3.28 15.28
CA PHE A 71 15.81 3.96 15.31
C PHE A 71 16.76 3.47 14.21
N VAL A 72 16.86 2.16 14.00
CA VAL A 72 17.73 1.57 12.97
C VAL A 72 17.26 1.93 11.56
N HIS A 73 15.96 1.85 11.28
CA HIS A 73 15.41 2.22 9.97
C HIS A 73 15.55 3.73 9.67
N SER A 74 15.23 4.58 10.64
CA SER A 74 15.30 6.05 10.45
C SER A 74 16.72 6.61 10.42
N THR A 75 17.69 5.96 11.09
CA THR A 75 19.06 6.48 11.25
C THR A 75 20.08 5.82 10.32
N LEU A 76 20.02 4.50 10.13
CA LEU A 76 21.00 3.74 9.33
C LEU A 76 20.54 3.46 7.89
N PHE A 77 19.22 3.34 7.66
CA PHE A 77 18.67 2.95 6.36
C PHE A 77 17.87 4.05 5.66
N ARG A 78 18.06 5.32 6.08
CA ARG A 78 17.40 6.49 5.48
C ARG A 78 17.62 6.59 3.97
N CYS A 79 18.76 6.12 3.47
CA CYS A 79 19.13 6.08 2.06
C CYS A 79 18.51 4.90 1.28
N LEU A 80 17.90 3.92 1.97
CA LEU A 80 17.22 2.76 1.39
C LEU A 80 15.70 2.93 1.32
N GLY A 81 15.19 4.10 1.72
CA GLY A 81 13.77 4.41 1.70
C GLY A 81 13.15 4.11 0.34
N LYS A 82 11.96 3.51 0.37
CA LYS A 82 11.23 3.12 -0.84
C LYS A 82 10.20 4.19 -1.19
N SER A 83 10.10 4.55 -2.47
CA SER A 83 9.05 5.46 -2.92
C SER A 83 7.67 4.86 -2.67
N THR A 84 6.75 5.64 -2.11
CA THR A 84 5.35 5.26 -1.90
C THR A 84 4.46 5.56 -3.09
N ILE A 85 5.04 5.88 -4.26
CA ILE A 85 4.26 6.28 -5.43
C ILE A 85 3.24 5.20 -5.84
N LEU A 86 3.58 3.91 -5.66
CA LEU A 86 2.67 2.79 -5.94
C LEU A 86 1.47 2.74 -4.99
N CYS A 87 1.60 3.26 -3.76
CA CYS A 87 0.50 3.38 -2.80
C CYS A 87 -0.58 4.39 -3.21
N ARG A 88 -0.35 5.14 -4.30
CA ARG A 88 -1.27 6.18 -4.81
C ARG A 88 -2.05 5.75 -6.05
N ILE A 89 -1.86 4.51 -6.51
CA ILE A 89 -2.66 3.96 -7.62
C ILE A 89 -4.09 3.78 -7.13
N ASN A 90 -5.05 4.42 -7.80
CA ASN A 90 -6.44 4.49 -7.37
C ASN A 90 -7.29 3.33 -7.90
N GLU A 91 -8.50 3.16 -7.35
CA GLU A 91 -9.55 2.43 -8.06
C GLU A 91 -10.06 3.23 -9.25
N PRO A 92 -10.44 2.56 -10.36
CA PRO A 92 -10.99 3.26 -11.51
C PRO A 92 -12.34 3.89 -11.13
N PRO A 93 -12.61 5.15 -11.51
CA PRO A 93 -13.96 5.70 -11.44
C PRO A 93 -14.93 4.88 -12.30
N ILE A 94 -16.22 4.90 -11.94
CA ILE A 94 -17.25 4.19 -12.70
C ILE A 94 -17.23 4.65 -14.17
N GLY A 95 -17.11 3.69 -15.08
CA GLY A 95 -17.08 3.96 -16.53
C GLY A 95 -15.70 4.28 -17.10
N VAL A 96 -14.66 4.40 -16.27
CA VAL A 96 -13.29 4.66 -16.74
C VAL A 96 -12.57 3.33 -16.94
N GLY A 97 -12.61 2.81 -18.17
CA GLY A 97 -11.66 1.85 -18.77
C GLY A 97 -11.29 0.55 -18.03
N GLY A 98 -11.66 0.33 -16.78
CA GLY A 98 -11.15 -0.72 -15.90
C GLY A 98 -9.71 -0.50 -15.43
N CYS A 99 -9.23 -1.46 -14.65
CA CYS A 99 -7.89 -1.48 -14.08
C CYS A 99 -6.80 -1.64 -15.16
N SER A 100 -5.64 -1.04 -14.92
CA SER A 100 -4.42 -1.22 -15.72
C SER A 100 -3.32 -1.96 -14.96
N VAL A 101 -3.48 -2.12 -13.64
CA VAL A 101 -2.53 -2.74 -12.74
C VAL A 101 -3.21 -3.90 -12.02
N SER A 102 -2.49 -5.01 -11.86
CA SER A 102 -2.81 -6.06 -10.91
C SER A 102 -1.72 -6.18 -9.86
N ALA A 103 -2.10 -6.70 -8.70
CA ALA A 103 -1.19 -7.06 -7.63
C ALA A 103 -0.99 -8.58 -7.59
N ARG A 104 0.26 -9.01 -7.41
CA ARG A 104 0.63 -10.39 -7.14
C ARG A 104 1.19 -10.46 -5.73
N GLU A 105 0.53 -11.24 -4.89
CA GLU A 105 0.94 -11.43 -3.51
C GLU A 105 1.82 -12.68 -3.40
N ASP A 106 2.95 -12.55 -2.70
CA ASP A 106 3.72 -13.65 -2.17
C ASP A 106 3.62 -13.59 -0.65
N GLY A 107 2.69 -14.37 -0.11
CA GLY A 107 2.49 -14.48 1.33
C GLY A 107 3.72 -15.04 2.03
N GLU A 108 4.48 -15.96 1.47
CA GLU A 108 5.63 -16.54 2.18
C GLU A 108 6.73 -15.50 2.39
N VAL A 109 6.99 -14.71 1.37
CA VAL A 109 8.02 -13.64 1.40
C VAL A 109 7.50 -12.35 2.02
N GLY A 110 6.17 -12.17 2.09
CA GLY A 110 5.55 -10.92 2.54
C GLY A 110 5.69 -9.80 1.52
N GLU A 111 5.60 -10.14 0.23
CA GLU A 111 5.80 -9.22 -0.88
C GLU A 111 4.50 -9.04 -1.68
N VAL A 112 4.28 -7.82 -2.20
CA VAL A 112 3.22 -7.54 -3.17
C VAL A 112 3.84 -6.84 -4.37
N VAL A 113 3.74 -7.44 -5.55
CA VAL A 113 4.33 -6.91 -6.79
C VAL A 113 3.23 -6.39 -7.71
N PHE A 114 3.39 -5.17 -8.21
CA PHE A 114 2.46 -4.56 -9.16
C PHE A 114 2.91 -4.77 -10.59
N VAL A 115 1.99 -5.21 -11.43
CA VAL A 115 2.24 -5.57 -12.83
C VAL A 115 1.16 -4.94 -13.71
N LEU A 116 1.56 -4.39 -14.86
CA LEU A 116 0.61 -3.93 -15.87
C LEU A 116 -0.14 -5.11 -16.48
N ILE A 117 -1.47 -5.02 -16.56
CA ILE A 117 -2.33 -6.03 -17.20
C ILE A 117 -2.78 -5.64 -18.61
N ARG A 118 -2.37 -4.46 -19.07
CA ARG A 118 -2.58 -3.95 -20.43
C ARG A 118 -1.53 -2.91 -20.76
N ASP A 119 -1.46 -2.52 -22.03
CA ASP A 119 -0.64 -1.41 -22.48
C ASP A 119 -1.19 -0.08 -21.91
N VAL A 120 -0.27 0.81 -21.55
CA VAL A 120 -0.58 2.13 -20.97
C VAL A 120 0.22 3.19 -21.70
N GLU A 121 -0.47 4.20 -22.22
CA GLU A 121 0.15 5.34 -22.91
C GLU A 121 0.72 6.36 -21.91
N PRO A 122 1.76 7.12 -22.29
CA PRO A 122 2.26 8.21 -21.45
C PRO A 122 1.15 9.21 -21.09
N GLY A 123 1.06 9.56 -19.81
CA GLY A 123 0.05 10.51 -19.29
C GLY A 123 -1.27 9.86 -18.84
N MET A 124 -1.49 8.57 -19.08
CA MET A 124 -2.63 7.86 -18.52
C MET A 124 -2.46 7.60 -17.02
N GLU A 125 -3.53 7.78 -16.24
CA GLU A 125 -3.57 7.35 -14.84
C GLU A 125 -3.59 5.82 -14.75
N LEU A 126 -2.92 5.29 -13.73
CA LEU A 126 -2.93 3.86 -13.41
C LEU A 126 -4.05 3.56 -12.42
N TYR A 127 -4.80 2.51 -12.70
CA TYR A 127 -5.87 2.03 -11.82
C TYR A 127 -5.69 0.56 -11.44
N MET A 128 -6.13 0.21 -10.24
CA MET A 128 -6.07 -1.14 -9.69
C MET A 128 -7.36 -1.44 -8.92
N ASP A 129 -7.74 -2.72 -8.85
CA ASP A 129 -8.81 -3.17 -7.97
C ASP A 129 -8.23 -3.37 -6.56
N TYR A 130 -8.79 -2.69 -5.56
CA TYR A 130 -8.33 -2.83 -4.18
C TYR A 130 -8.81 -4.14 -3.51
N GLY A 131 -9.67 -4.90 -4.20
CA GLY A 131 -10.19 -6.16 -3.73
C GLY A 131 -11.42 -6.01 -2.84
N LEU A 132 -12.00 -7.15 -2.47
CA LEU A 132 -13.28 -7.22 -1.74
C LEU A 132 -13.18 -6.73 -0.30
N ASN A 133 -11.99 -6.81 0.30
CA ASN A 133 -11.78 -6.48 1.71
C ASN A 133 -11.49 -4.98 1.94
N TYR A 134 -11.35 -4.19 0.87
CA TYR A 134 -11.12 -2.75 1.00
C TYR A 134 -12.40 -2.02 1.40
N ASP A 135 -12.32 -1.24 2.48
CA ASP A 135 -13.43 -0.40 2.94
C ASP A 135 -13.63 0.82 2.03
N ARG A 136 -14.71 0.76 1.25
CA ARG A 136 -15.13 1.84 0.34
C ARG A 136 -16.16 2.78 0.99
N SER A 137 -16.44 2.66 2.28
CA SER A 137 -17.44 3.49 2.97
C SER A 137 -17.16 5.00 2.88
N GLY A 138 -15.90 5.39 2.72
CA GLY A 138 -15.48 6.77 2.51
C GLY A 138 -15.71 7.30 1.09
N TYR A 139 -16.08 6.44 0.13
CA TYR A 139 -16.26 6.79 -1.28
C TYR A 139 -17.74 7.15 -1.49
N GLY A 140 -18.17 8.25 -0.87
CA GLY A 140 -19.47 8.84 -1.16
C GLY A 140 -19.44 9.60 -2.49
N PRO A 141 -20.57 9.76 -3.20
CA PRO A 141 -20.65 10.70 -4.30
C PRO A 141 -20.29 12.09 -3.75
N ALA A 142 -19.39 12.81 -4.42
CA ALA A 142 -19.32 14.25 -4.25
C ALA A 142 -20.73 14.76 -4.52
N SER A 143 -21.42 15.25 -3.48
CA SER A 143 -22.69 15.94 -3.65
C SER A 143 -22.45 17.10 -4.60
N SER A 144 -23.05 17.00 -5.78
CA SER A 144 -23.23 18.08 -6.75
C SER A 144 -24.11 19.18 -6.18
#